data_AF-A0A6N0HU16-F1
#
_entry.id   AF-A0A6N0HU16-F1
#
_cell.length_a   1.000
_cell.length_b   1.000
_cell.length_c   1.000
_cell.angle_alpha   90.00
_cell.angle_beta   90.00
_cell.angle_gamma   90.00
#
_symmetry.space_group_name_H-M   'P 1'
#
loop_
_entity.id
_entity.type
_entity.pdbx_description
1 polymer ?
#
loop_
_entity_poly.entity_id
_entity_poly.type
_entity_poly.pdbx_seq_one_letter_code
_entity_poly.pdbx_strand_id
1 'polypeptide(L)'
;MEVIEVFKGFAADFELCVADDNWSRLAKWLAEDAIYLNVGGPDPRFEGRDAIINYLREDVMNLDRRFDSRTLEALTKPRVDGSNLNRRWRVTYTLSNALIWWSRVRRGI
;
A
#
# COMPACT_ATOMS: atom_id res chain seq x y z
N MET A 1 1.83 23.34 -4.99
CA MET A 1 1.58 22.55 -3.76
C MET A 1 2.88 21.92 -3.37
N GLU A 2 3.30 22.06 -2.11
CA GLU A 2 4.55 21.45 -1.63
C GLU A 2 4.45 19.92 -1.65
N VAL A 3 5.54 19.21 -1.97
CA VAL A 3 5.56 17.74 -2.09
C VAL A 3 5.06 17.04 -0.82
N ILE A 4 5.33 17.63 0.35
CA ILE A 4 4.84 17.12 1.63
C ILE A 4 3.33 17.18 1.76
N GLU A 5 2.68 18.21 1.21
CA GLU A 5 1.23 18.36 1.23
C GLU A 5 0.57 17.44 0.20
N VAL A 6 1.18 17.26 -0.98
CA VAL A 6 0.78 16.22 -1.95
C VAL A 6 0.79 14.85 -1.29
N PHE A 7 1.88 14.49 -0.61
CA PHE A 7 2.04 13.21 0.05
C PHE A 7 1.02 12.99 1.18
N LYS A 8 0.82 13.98 2.06
CA LYS A 8 -0.16 13.89 3.15
C LYS A 8 -1.57 13.70 2.61
N GLY A 9 -1.93 14.48 1.59
CA GLY A 9 -3.23 14.41 0.93
C GLY A 9 -3.46 13.06 0.26
N PHE A 10 -2.50 12.60 -0.53
CA PHE A 10 -2.54 11.28 -1.17
C PHE A 10 -2.67 10.16 -0.14
N ALA A 11 -1.85 10.16 0.92
CA ALA A 11 -1.88 9.12 1.94
C ALA A 11 -3.21 9.10 2.71
N ALA A 12 -3.75 10.26 3.07
CA ALA A 12 -5.06 10.34 3.74
C ALA A 12 -6.19 9.84 2.84
N ASP A 13 -6.21 10.26 1.57
CA ASP A 13 -7.24 9.83 0.62
C ASP A 13 -7.10 8.36 0.25
N PHE A 14 -5.88 7.80 0.22
CA PHE A 14 -5.65 6.37 0.02
C PHE A 14 -6.28 5.53 1.12
N GLU A 15 -6.09 5.91 2.39
CA GLU A 15 -6.70 5.20 3.52
C GLU A 15 -8.24 5.28 3.49
N LEU A 16 -8.81 6.40 3.01
CA LEU A 16 -10.25 6.49 2.73
C LEU A 16 -10.68 5.51 1.62
N CYS A 17 -9.92 5.42 0.52
CA CYS A 17 -10.21 4.48 -0.58
C CYS A 17 -10.19 3.02 -0.11
N VAL A 18 -9.25 2.66 0.77
CA VAL A 18 -9.20 1.32 1.38
C VAL A 18 -10.50 1.01 2.12
N ALA A 19 -11.01 2.00 2.89
CA ALA A 19 -12.21 1.87 3.70
C ALA A 19 -13.53 1.92 2.91
N ASP A 20 -13.63 2.77 1.89
CA ASP A 20 -14.90 3.09 1.19
C ASP A 20 -14.96 2.67 -0.29
N ASP A 21 -13.87 2.14 -0.84
CA ASP A 21 -13.72 1.72 -2.25
C ASP A 21 -13.88 2.84 -3.30
N ASN A 22 -13.81 4.12 -2.90
CA ASN A 22 -13.93 5.25 -3.82
C ASN A 22 -12.56 5.75 -4.33
N TRP A 23 -12.03 5.03 -5.32
CA TRP A 23 -10.69 5.25 -5.90
C TRP A 23 -10.55 6.51 -6.75
N SER A 24 -11.66 7.08 -7.24
CA SER A 24 -11.65 8.32 -8.03
C SER A 24 -11.00 9.50 -7.27
N ARG A 25 -11.00 9.44 -5.94
CA ARG A 25 -10.44 10.43 -5.02
C ARG A 25 -8.93 10.66 -5.24
N LEU A 26 -8.21 9.64 -5.69
CA LEU A 26 -6.76 9.71 -5.88
C LEU A 26 -6.35 10.53 -7.11
N ALA A 27 -7.25 10.74 -8.07
CA ALA A 27 -6.93 11.33 -9.36
C ALA A 27 -6.30 12.73 -9.27
N LYS A 28 -6.69 13.52 -8.28
CA LYS A 28 -6.18 14.89 -8.05
C LYS A 28 -4.74 14.93 -7.53
N TRP A 29 -4.20 13.82 -7.05
CA TRP A 29 -2.85 13.73 -6.48
C TRP A 29 -1.81 13.20 -7.46
N LEU A 30 -2.24 12.68 -8.61
CA LEU A 30 -1.39 12.06 -9.62
C LEU A 30 -1.39 12.90 -10.88
N ALA A 31 -0.18 13.15 -11.41
CA ALA A 31 -0.04 13.68 -12.76
C ALA A 31 -0.60 12.68 -13.78
N GLU A 32 -1.10 13.18 -14.92
CA GLU A 32 -1.68 12.34 -15.97
C GLU A 32 -0.68 11.30 -16.49
N ASP A 33 0.60 11.67 -16.54
CA ASP A 33 1.76 10.87 -16.96
C ASP A 33 2.58 10.29 -15.78
N ALA A 34 2.00 10.23 -14.57
CA ALA A 34 2.69 9.71 -13.40
C ALA A 34 3.19 8.26 -13.61
N ILE A 35 4.29 7.91 -12.96
CA ILE A 35 4.89 6.57 -13.00
C ILE A 35 4.91 6.00 -11.58
N TYR A 36 4.36 4.79 -11.43
CA TYR A 36 4.46 4.01 -10.20
C TYR A 36 5.46 2.87 -10.39
N LEU A 37 6.36 2.74 -9.41
CA LEU A 37 7.36 1.68 -9.33
C LEU A 37 7.26 1.04 -7.94
N ASN A 38 6.87 -0.23 -7.89
CA ASN A 38 7.13 -1.07 -6.72
C ASN A 38 8.56 -1.60 -6.86
N VAL A 39 9.39 -1.52 -5.81
CA VAL A 39 10.79 -1.95 -5.87
C VAL A 39 11.01 -3.07 -4.86
N GLY A 40 11.30 -4.28 -5.31
CA GLY A 40 11.56 -5.43 -4.44
C GLY A 40 11.29 -6.84 -4.99
N GLY A 41 10.91 -7.00 -6.25
CA GLY A 41 10.59 -8.30 -6.90
C GLY A 41 10.52 -8.18 -8.43
N PRO A 42 9.81 -9.06 -9.16
CA PRO A 42 9.45 -8.75 -10.55
C PRO A 42 8.54 -7.52 -10.53
N ASP A 43 9.17 -6.36 -10.67
CA ASP A 43 8.61 -5.07 -10.26
C ASP A 43 7.58 -4.59 -11.27
N PRO A 44 6.30 -4.48 -10.88
CA PRO A 44 5.30 -3.93 -11.77
C PRO A 44 5.53 -2.41 -11.91
N ARG A 45 5.65 -1.97 -13.17
CA ARG A 45 5.74 -0.56 -13.57
C ARG A 45 4.43 -0.17 -14.24
N PHE A 46 3.77 0.85 -13.71
CA PHE A 46 2.56 1.41 -14.32
C PHE A 46 2.81 2.86 -14.70
N GLU A 47 2.41 3.21 -15.92
CA GLU A 47 2.50 4.55 -16.47
C GLU A 47 1.09 5.09 -16.68
N GLY A 48 0.88 6.33 -16.24
CA GLY A 48 -0.39 7.04 -16.35
C GLY A 48 -1.24 6.91 -15.10
N ARG A 49 -1.91 8.02 -14.75
CA ARG A 49 -2.76 8.14 -13.56
C ARG A 49 -3.76 6.99 -13.42
N ASP A 50 -4.49 6.69 -14.48
CA ASP A 50 -5.59 5.73 -14.42
C ASP A 50 -5.08 4.29 -14.25
N ALA A 51 -3.94 3.97 -14.87
CA ALA A 51 -3.27 2.68 -14.69
C ALA A 51 -2.80 2.48 -13.23
N ILE A 52 -2.23 3.53 -12.63
CA ILE A 52 -1.80 3.51 -11.23
C ILE A 52 -2.99 3.31 -10.29
N ILE A 53 -4.09 4.06 -10.49
CA ILE A 53 -5.28 3.95 -9.64
C ILE A 53 -5.90 2.56 -9.74
N ASN A 54 -6.01 2.01 -10.95
CA ASN A 54 -6.52 0.66 -11.16
C ASN A 54 -5.65 -0.39 -10.46
N TYR A 55 -4.32 -0.28 -10.58
CA TYR A 55 -3.39 -1.17 -9.89
C TYR A 55 -3.54 -1.09 -8.37
N LEU A 56 -3.55 0.10 -7.78
CA LEU A 56 -3.68 0.27 -6.33
C LEU A 56 -4.98 -0.33 -5.80
N ARG A 57 -6.08 -0.19 -6.55
CA ARG A 57 -7.35 -0.86 -6.25
C ARG A 57 -7.21 -2.37 -6.23
N GLU A 58 -6.61 -2.93 -7.28
CA GLU A 58 -6.41 -4.38 -7.40
C GLU A 58 -5.49 -4.93 -6.31
N ASP A 59 -4.43 -4.20 -5.96
CA ASP A 59 -3.50 -4.58 -4.88
C ASP A 59 -4.24 -4.68 -3.53
N VAL A 60 -5.05 -3.67 -3.19
CA VAL A 60 -5.86 -3.66 -1.95
C VAL A 60 -6.90 -4.77 -1.93
N MET A 61 -7.54 -5.07 -3.07
CA MET A 61 -8.46 -6.21 -3.18
C MET A 61 -7.75 -7.56 -3.00
N ASN A 62 -6.54 -7.69 -3.54
CA ASN A 62 -5.79 -8.95 -3.56
C ASN A 62 -4.94 -9.18 -2.30
N LEU A 63 -4.68 -8.14 -1.50
CA LEU A 63 -3.87 -8.22 -0.29
C LEU A 63 -4.64 -7.71 0.93
N ASP A 64 -4.80 -6.40 1.09
CA ASP A 64 -5.28 -5.77 2.33
C ASP A 64 -6.63 -6.33 2.79
N ARG A 65 -7.57 -6.52 1.86
CA ARG A 65 -8.93 -7.04 2.16
C ARG A 65 -8.99 -8.54 2.44
N ARG A 66 -7.88 -9.26 2.32
CA ARG A 66 -7.80 -10.70 2.67
C ARG A 66 -7.43 -10.96 4.12
N PHE A 67 -7.10 -9.91 4.87
CA PHE A 67 -6.73 -9.98 6.28
C PHE A 67 -7.82 -9.35 7.14
N ASP A 68 -7.88 -9.79 8.40
CA ASP A 68 -8.88 -9.29 9.36
C ASP A 68 -8.55 -7.88 9.84
N SER A 69 -7.26 -7.52 9.87
CA SER A 69 -6.83 -6.16 10.20
C SER A 69 -5.57 -5.75 9.46
N ARG A 70 -5.42 -4.43 9.34
CA ARG A 70 -4.28 -3.73 8.74
C ARG A 70 -3.85 -2.61 9.67
N THR A 71 -2.61 -2.63 10.11
CA THR A 71 -2.00 -1.56 10.92
C THR A 71 -0.87 -0.92 10.15
N LEU A 72 -0.99 0.38 9.85
CA LEU A 72 0.02 1.17 9.18
C LEU A 72 0.84 1.97 10.21
N GLU A 73 2.16 1.81 10.17
CA GLU A 73 3.10 2.46 11.09
C GLU A 73 4.07 3.38 10.34
N ALA A 74 4.22 4.61 10.84
CA ALA A 74 5.23 5.57 10.40
C ALA A 74 6.57 5.30 11.09
N LEU A 75 7.52 4.66 10.40
CA LEU A 75 8.83 4.37 11.02
C LEU A 75 9.77 5.58 11.04
N THR A 76 9.56 6.54 10.14
CA THR A 76 10.30 7.81 10.11
C THR A 76 9.38 8.97 9.79
N LYS A 77 9.80 10.18 10.17
CA LYS A 77 9.24 11.42 9.59
C LYS A 77 9.55 11.46 8.08
N PRO A 78 8.70 12.08 7.25
CA PRO A 78 9.04 12.36 5.86
C PRO A 78 10.29 13.24 5.77
N ARG A 79 11.23 12.88 4.89
CA ARG A 79 12.37 13.72 4.51
C ARG A 79 12.09 14.28 3.11
N VAL A 80 12.10 15.60 3.00
CA VAL A 80 11.94 16.33 1.74
C VAL A 80 13.30 16.75 1.22
N ASP A 81 13.53 16.55 -0.07
CA ASP A 81 14.76 16.90 -0.78
C ASP A 81 14.41 17.43 -2.18
N GLY A 82 14.26 18.75 -2.30
CA GLY A 82 13.69 19.37 -3.50
C GLY A 82 12.26 18.88 -3.77
N SER A 83 12.06 18.27 -4.94
CA SER A 83 10.78 17.66 -5.35
C SER A 83 10.59 16.23 -4.88
N ASN A 84 11.56 15.66 -4.16
CA ASN A 84 11.50 14.28 -3.70
C ASN A 84 11.08 14.21 -2.23
N LEU A 85 10.28 13.19 -1.92
CA LEU A 85 9.92 12.83 -0.56
C LEU A 85 10.23 11.36 -0.32
N ASN A 86 10.92 11.06 0.78
CA ASN A 86 11.12 9.70 1.23
C ASN A 86 10.63 9.50 2.66
N ARG A 87 10.16 8.29 2.95
CA ARG A 87 9.71 7.87 4.27
C ARG A 87 9.75 6.35 4.38
N ARG A 88 10.17 5.84 5.54
CA ARG A 88 9.99 4.44 5.89
C ARG A 88 8.65 4.25 6.60
N TRP A 89 7.97 3.17 6.23
CA TRP A 89 6.71 2.76 6.82
C TRP A 89 6.68 1.24 6.92
N ARG A 90 5.72 0.73 7.70
CA ARG A 90 5.44 -0.70 7.82
C ARG A 90 3.94 -0.87 7.82
N VAL A 91 3.45 -1.86 7.09
CA VAL A 91 2.10 -2.39 7.29
C VAL A 91 2.20 -3.76 7.93
N THR A 92 1.39 -3.99 8.94
CA THR A 92 1.20 -5.28 9.58
C THR A 92 -0.21 -5.76 9.34
N TYR A 93 -0.33 -6.95 8.77
CA TYR A 93 -1.61 -7.61 8.56
C TYR A 93 -1.80 -8.74 9.57
N THR A 94 -3.02 -8.95 10.06
CA THR A 94 -3.36 -10.07 10.94
C THR A 94 -4.45 -10.92 10.34
N LEU A 95 -4.31 -12.24 10.45
CA LEU A 95 -5.33 -13.22 10.08
C LEU A 95 -5.57 -14.13 11.29
N SER A 96 -6.70 -13.95 11.97
CA SER A 96 -7.10 -14.66 13.19
C SER A 96 -7.35 -16.15 12.97
N ASN A 97 -7.53 -16.59 11.72
CA ASN A 97 -7.77 -17.99 11.38
C ASN A 97 -6.63 -18.63 10.55
N ALA A 98 -5.39 -18.17 10.71
CA ALA A 98 -4.24 -18.84 10.14
C ALA A 98 -4.06 -20.22 10.80
N LEU A 99 -4.64 -21.26 10.18
CA LEU A 99 -4.43 -22.65 10.58
C LEU A 99 -2.95 -23.03 10.39
N ILE A 100 -2.17 -22.94 11.47
CA ILE A 100 -0.82 -23.50 11.52
C ILE A 100 -0.95 -25.01 11.75
N TRP A 101 -0.95 -25.80 10.68
CA TRP A 101 -0.84 -27.26 10.78
C TRP A 101 0.57 -27.64 11.24
N TRP A 102 0.75 -27.90 12.54
CA TRP A 102 1.91 -28.63 13.05
C TRP A 102 1.64 -30.14 12.97
N SER A 103 2.15 -30.82 11.95
CA SER A 103 2.22 -32.28 11.98
C SER A 103 3.38 -32.71 12.89
N ARG A 104 3.10 -32.92 14.18
CA ARG A 104 4.05 -33.56 15.09
C ARG A 104 4.08 -35.06 14.79
N VAL A 105 4.98 -35.50 13.91
CA VAL A 105 5.30 -36.93 13.79
C VAL A 105 6.02 -37.36 15.06
N ARG A 106 5.27 -37.85 16.07
CA ARG A 106 5.85 -38.73 17.08
C ARG A 106 5.92 -40.12 16.44
N ARG A 107 7.08 -40.48 15.86
CA ARG A 107 7.43 -41.90 15.72
C ARG A 107 7.79 -42.37 17.12
N GLY A 108 6.84 -43.06 17.75
CA GLY A 108 7.10 -43.94 18.86
C GLY A 108 7.45 -45.34 18.34
N ILE A 109 8.25 -46.01 19.16
CA ILE A 109 8.80 -47.38 19.08
C ILE A 109 10.15 -47.44 18.37
#